data_AF-A0A026VZA8-F1
#
_entry.id   AF-A0A026VZA8-F1
#
_cell.length_a   1.000
_cell.length_b   1.000
_cell.length_c   1.000
_cell.angle_alpha   90.00
_cell.angle_beta   90.00
_cell.angle_gamma   90.00
#
_symmetry.space_group_name_H-M   'P 1'
#
loop_
_entity.id
_entity.type
_entity.pdbx_description
1 polymer ?
#
loop_
_entity_poly.entity_id
_entity_poly.type
_entity_poly.pdbx_seq_one_letter_code
_entity_poly.pdbx_strand_id
1 'polypeptide(L)'
;MSKAFNKKEIYKKLLLEDEFISDIFSRTPLPVRVPVKTVPTGKTKRAQTFEELHAKLEELKGVKKLDYKQKLLKKNLENRIKKKTKREERLLRKKRAKTEQNAAGGNKIKIEDEDTPKVPKPKPVFNSEGKMVFSKFDFSEIGVKKKLPKSDPKKMLQQLQQKKEKLKQLEESGDKEKAEEMKEKDAWKSVLAKASGEKIKDDPELLKRTIKRKDQQKKHSAKKWNSRIENVQKSLQERQEKRQENIMKRKKEKKANKLKKAAKKGRVISGFN
;
A
#
# COMPACT_ATOMS: atom_id res chain seq x y z
N MET A 1 -66.48 13.15 20.43
CA MET A 1 -66.27 13.40 21.88
C MET A 1 -64.92 12.82 22.27
N SER A 2 -63.93 13.65 22.58
CA SER A 2 -62.58 13.19 22.96
C SER A 2 -62.61 12.59 24.37
N LYS A 3 -62.17 11.33 24.51
CA LYS A 3 -62.01 10.67 25.82
C LYS A 3 -61.07 11.51 26.70
N ALA A 4 -61.52 11.92 27.88
CA ALA A 4 -60.71 12.67 28.82
C ALA A 4 -59.49 11.85 29.26
N PHE A 5 -58.34 12.53 29.40
CA PHE A 5 -57.06 11.93 29.74
C PHE A 5 -57.08 11.32 31.15
N ASN A 6 -57.08 9.98 31.24
CA ASN A 6 -57.11 9.26 32.51
C ASN A 6 -55.70 9.05 33.07
N LYS A 7 -55.26 9.99 33.92
CA LYS A 7 -53.93 9.96 34.57
C LYS A 7 -53.64 8.65 35.32
N LYS A 8 -54.65 8.07 35.98
CA LYS A 8 -54.48 6.86 36.79
C LYS A 8 -54.20 5.63 35.92
N GLU A 9 -54.85 5.56 34.75
CA GLU A 9 -54.64 4.45 33.82
C GLU A 9 -53.25 4.50 33.18
N ILE A 10 -52.78 5.70 32.86
CA ILE A 10 -51.44 5.91 32.29
C ILE A 10 -50.35 5.59 33.31
N TYR A 11 -50.55 6.00 34.56
CA TYR A 11 -49.61 5.67 35.64
C TYR A 11 -49.48 4.15 35.84
N LYS A 12 -50.60 3.41 35.78
CA LYS A 12 -50.56 1.94 35.83
C LYS A 12 -49.83 1.33 34.63
N LYS A 13 -50.03 1.88 33.42
CA LYS A 13 -49.31 1.41 32.22
C LYS A 13 -47.80 1.66 32.33
N LEU A 14 -47.38 2.82 32.83
CA LEU A 14 -45.96 3.12 33.04
C LEU A 14 -45.31 2.20 34.07
N LEU A 15 -46.00 1.90 35.18
CA LEU A 15 -45.49 0.94 36.17
C LEU A 15 -45.31 -0.47 35.57
N LEU A 16 -46.27 -0.92 34.77
CA LEU A 16 -46.17 -2.21 34.08
C LEU A 16 -45.05 -2.22 33.05
N GLU A 17 -44.83 -1.10 32.34
CA GLU A 17 -43.70 -0.95 31.42
C GLU A 17 -42.35 -0.98 32.16
N ASP A 18 -42.23 -0.32 33.31
CA ASP A 18 -41.01 -0.31 34.13
C ASP A 18 -40.67 -1.70 34.70
N GLU A 19 -41.69 -2.43 35.17
CA GLU A 19 -41.55 -3.82 35.60
C GLU A 19 -41.10 -4.73 34.45
N PHE A 20 -41.73 -4.58 33.27
CA PHE A 20 -41.36 -5.33 32.06
C PHE A 20 -39.93 -5.03 31.59
N ILE A 21 -39.54 -3.76 31.59
CA ILE A 21 -38.20 -3.33 31.22
C ILE A 21 -37.16 -3.89 32.20
N SER A 22 -37.48 -3.89 33.49
CA SER A 22 -36.62 -4.46 34.53
C SER A 22 -36.46 -5.98 34.38
N ASP A 23 -37.52 -6.72 34.06
CA ASP A 23 -37.45 -8.17 33.79
C ASP A 23 -36.57 -8.45 32.55
N ILE A 24 -36.69 -7.64 31.49
CA ILE A 24 -35.83 -7.73 30.31
C ILE A 24 -34.35 -7.50 30.67
N PHE A 25 -34.05 -6.45 31.44
CA PHE A 25 -32.66 -6.15 31.83
C PHE A 25 -32.08 -7.16 32.81
N SER A 26 -32.92 -7.88 33.56
CA SER A 26 -32.46 -8.97 34.43
C SER A 26 -32.12 -10.24 33.64
N ARG A 27 -32.87 -10.55 32.57
CA ARG A 27 -32.66 -11.73 31.71
C ARG A 27 -31.61 -11.52 30.64
N THR A 28 -31.42 -10.28 30.18
CA THR A 28 -30.42 -9.95 29.16
C THR A 28 -29.08 -9.61 29.83
N PRO A 29 -27.98 -10.28 29.46
CA PRO A 29 -26.68 -9.86 29.95
C PRO A 29 -26.37 -8.47 29.37
N LEU A 30 -26.42 -7.46 30.22
CA LEU A 30 -25.96 -6.12 29.85
C LEU A 30 -24.51 -6.24 29.36
N PRO A 31 -24.17 -5.66 28.19
CA PRO A 31 -22.79 -5.65 27.75
C PRO A 31 -21.98 -4.93 28.82
N VAL A 32 -21.09 -5.66 29.49
CA VAL A 32 -20.12 -5.07 30.41
C VAL A 32 -19.42 -3.98 29.62
N ARG A 33 -19.62 -2.72 30.03
CA ARG A 33 -18.81 -1.62 29.51
C ARG A 33 -17.38 -1.96 29.88
N VAL A 34 -16.67 -2.57 28.95
CA VAL A 34 -15.22 -2.71 29.02
C VAL A 34 -14.73 -1.29 29.27
N PRO A 35 -14.05 -0.98 30.39
CA PRO A 35 -13.46 0.32 30.57
C PRO A 35 -12.60 0.54 29.33
N VAL A 36 -12.95 1.56 28.54
CA VAL A 36 -12.13 1.96 27.40
C VAL A 36 -10.72 2.05 27.94
N LYS A 37 -9.82 1.20 27.43
CA LYS A 37 -8.40 1.29 27.77
C LYS A 37 -8.02 2.73 27.54
N THR A 38 -7.86 3.49 28.63
CA THR A 38 -7.25 4.80 28.58
C THR A 38 -5.89 4.53 27.99
N VAL A 39 -5.68 5.04 26.78
CA VAL A 39 -4.38 5.06 26.14
C VAL A 39 -3.39 5.56 27.19
N PRO A 40 -2.24 4.90 27.42
CA PRO A 40 -1.27 5.37 28.38
C PRO A 40 -0.70 6.68 27.84
N THR A 41 -1.34 7.80 28.18
CA THR A 41 -0.73 9.10 28.07
C THR A 41 0.36 9.09 29.13
N GLY A 42 1.61 9.11 28.70
CA GLY A 42 2.76 9.23 29.60
C GLY A 42 2.48 10.30 30.65
N LYS A 43 2.91 10.03 31.89
CA LYS A 43 2.64 10.81 33.10
C LYS A 43 2.96 12.31 32.93
N THR A 44 2.09 13.09 32.31
CA THR A 44 2.14 14.55 32.40
C THR A 44 1.25 14.94 33.56
N LYS A 45 1.84 15.52 34.61
CA LYS A 45 1.07 16.08 35.72
C LYS A 45 0.05 17.11 35.16
N ARG A 46 -1.18 17.05 35.65
CA ARG A 46 -2.24 18.00 35.33
C ARG A 46 -1.84 19.35 35.94
N ALA A 47 -2.01 20.45 35.19
CA ALA A 47 -1.72 21.80 35.70
C ALA A 47 -2.55 22.05 36.96
N GLN A 48 -1.91 22.58 38.01
CA GLN A 48 -2.54 22.75 39.32
C GLN A 48 -3.07 24.17 39.51
N THR A 49 -2.46 25.16 38.85
CA THR A 49 -2.89 26.57 38.91
C THR A 49 -3.41 27.08 37.57
N PHE A 50 -4.20 28.16 37.61
CA PHE A 50 -4.74 28.80 36.41
C PHE A 50 -3.64 29.39 35.51
N GLU A 51 -2.58 29.94 36.11
CA GLU A 51 -1.41 30.47 35.41
C GLU A 51 -0.62 29.37 34.70
N GLU A 52 -0.39 28.23 35.37
CA GLU A 52 0.25 27.05 34.76
C GLU A 52 -0.57 26.52 33.58
N LEU A 53 -1.89 26.55 33.70
CA LEU A 53 -2.80 26.14 32.63
C LEU A 53 -2.69 27.12 31.45
N HIS A 54 -2.67 28.43 31.71
CA HIS A 54 -2.55 29.45 30.67
C HIS A 54 -1.21 29.34 29.93
N ALA A 55 -0.09 29.21 30.67
CA ALA A 55 1.24 29.01 30.10
C ALA A 55 1.29 27.74 29.23
N LYS A 56 0.71 26.63 29.71
CA LYS A 56 0.64 25.37 28.95
C LYS A 56 -0.22 25.50 27.69
N LEU A 57 -1.31 26.27 27.73
CA LEU A 57 -2.13 26.56 26.56
C LEU A 57 -1.41 27.48 25.57
N GLU A 58 -0.64 28.46 26.05
CA GLU A 58 0.18 29.33 25.20
C GLU A 58 1.33 28.58 24.54
N GLU A 59 1.99 27.66 25.24
CA GLU A 59 2.98 26.75 24.64
C GLU A 59 2.35 25.92 23.52
N LEU A 60 1.17 25.34 23.76
CA LEU A 60 0.45 24.56 22.75
C LEU A 60 -0.05 25.41 21.57
N LYS A 61 -0.42 26.67 21.81
CA LYS A 61 -0.75 27.66 20.76
C LYS A 61 0.50 28.13 20.00
N GLY A 62 1.66 28.20 20.67
CA GLY A 62 2.96 28.62 20.15
C GLY A 62 3.67 27.57 19.29
N VAL A 63 3.26 26.30 19.35
CA VAL A 63 3.63 25.28 18.36
C VAL A 63 2.98 25.63 17.03
N LYS A 64 3.62 26.52 16.27
CA LYS A 64 3.24 26.84 14.89
C LYS A 64 3.04 25.53 14.14
N LYS A 65 1.80 25.21 13.78
CA LYS A 65 1.48 24.04 12.94
C LYS A 65 2.21 24.26 11.62
N LEU A 66 3.34 23.58 11.45
CA LEU A 66 4.12 23.63 10.21
C LEU A 66 3.19 23.37 9.03
N ASP A 67 3.27 24.24 8.03
CA ASP A 67 2.50 24.07 6.80
C ASP A 67 2.83 22.70 6.16
N TYR A 68 1.90 22.15 5.39
CA TYR A 68 2.03 20.80 4.81
C TYR A 68 3.34 20.65 4.02
N LYS A 69 3.76 21.70 3.29
CA LYS A 69 5.04 21.74 2.57
C LYS A 69 6.25 21.66 3.51
N GLN A 70 6.20 22.36 4.64
CA GLN A 70 7.28 22.35 5.64
C GLN A 70 7.40 20.99 6.33
N LYS A 71 6.28 20.32 6.61
CA LYS A 71 6.26 18.94 7.14
C LYS A 71 6.92 17.95 6.18
N LEU A 72 6.65 18.09 4.87
CA LEU A 72 7.25 17.22 3.86
C LEU A 72 8.76 17.41 3.74
N LEU A 73 9.23 18.67 3.80
CA LEU A 73 10.66 18.99 3.82
C LEU A 73 11.36 18.41 5.05
N LYS A 74 10.79 18.57 6.24
CA LYS A 74 11.33 17.99 7.49
C LYS A 74 11.45 16.47 7.40
N LYS A 75 10.39 15.79 6.94
CA LYS A 75 10.39 14.33 6.76
C LYS A 75 11.44 13.86 5.75
N ASN A 76 11.66 14.62 4.67
CA ASN A 76 12.71 14.32 3.69
C ASN A 76 14.12 14.50 4.27
N LEU A 77 14.35 15.55 5.08
CA LEU A 77 15.61 15.77 5.79
C LEU A 77 15.89 14.66 6.80
N GLU A 78 14.90 14.28 7.61
CA GLU A 78 15.00 13.17 8.58
C GLU A 78 15.35 11.85 7.88
N ASN A 79 14.67 11.53 6.76
CA ASN A 79 14.97 10.34 5.96
C ASN A 79 16.39 10.37 5.39
N ARG A 80 16.87 11.55 4.97
CA ARG A 80 18.22 11.74 4.44
C ARG A 80 19.28 11.57 5.53
N ILE A 81 19.06 12.10 6.73
CA ILE A 81 19.91 11.91 7.90
C ILE A 81 19.95 10.42 8.28
N LYS A 82 18.79 9.76 8.42
CA LYS A 82 18.69 8.33 8.73
C LYS A 82 19.40 7.44 7.72
N LYS A 83 19.38 7.82 6.43
CA LYS A 83 20.09 7.09 5.38
C LYS A 83 21.61 7.28 5.47
N LYS A 84 22.08 8.48 5.86
CA LYS A 84 23.50 8.75 6.11
C LYS A 84 24.01 7.96 7.33
N THR A 85 23.31 8.05 8.47
CA THR A 85 23.70 7.33 9.69
C THR A 85 23.76 5.81 9.48
N LYS A 86 22.76 5.23 8.81
CA LYS A 86 22.76 3.79 8.46
C LYS A 86 23.87 3.39 7.50
N ARG A 87 24.34 4.31 6.65
CA ARG A 87 25.50 4.06 5.76
C ARG A 87 26.81 4.10 6.55
N GLU A 88 26.96 5.06 7.45
CA GLU A 88 28.12 5.18 8.35
C GLU A 88 28.22 3.97 9.29
N GLU A 89 27.12 3.54 9.89
CA GLU A 89 27.05 2.34 10.73
C GLU A 89 27.50 1.07 9.98
N ARG A 90 27.06 0.91 8.72
CA ARG A 90 27.50 -0.20 7.86
C ARG A 90 28.98 -0.14 7.54
N LEU A 91 29.53 1.06 7.30
CA LEU A 91 30.96 1.24 7.06
C LEU A 91 31.75 0.92 8.32
N LEU A 92 31.30 1.36 9.49
CA LEU A 92 31.93 1.06 10.76
C LEU A 92 31.90 -0.44 11.07
N ARG A 93 30.76 -1.12 10.82
CA ARG A 93 30.65 -2.58 10.94
C ARG A 93 31.59 -3.32 10.00
N LYS A 94 31.72 -2.87 8.74
CA LYS A 94 32.69 -3.43 7.79
C LYS A 94 34.14 -3.21 8.23
N LYS A 95 34.45 -2.04 8.80
CA LYS A 95 35.78 -1.75 9.35
C LYS A 95 36.08 -2.66 10.55
N ARG A 96 35.13 -2.81 11.49
CA ARG A 96 35.24 -3.73 12.64
C ARG A 96 35.43 -5.18 12.21
N ALA A 97 34.62 -5.66 11.26
CA ALA A 97 34.77 -7.01 10.72
C ALA A 97 36.14 -7.23 10.03
N LYS A 98 36.67 -6.21 9.33
CA LYS A 98 38.02 -6.28 8.76
C LYS A 98 39.12 -6.26 9.82
N THR A 99 38.97 -5.46 10.87
CA THR A 99 39.95 -5.44 11.99
C THR A 99 39.88 -6.73 12.80
N GLU A 100 38.69 -7.30 13.00
CA GLU A 100 38.49 -8.61 13.64
C GLU A 100 39.08 -9.74 12.79
N GLN A 101 38.91 -9.70 11.45
CA GLN A 101 39.56 -10.65 10.54
C GLN A 101 41.08 -10.48 10.47
N ASN A 102 41.60 -9.27 10.67
CA ASN A 102 43.04 -9.03 10.75
C ASN A 102 43.63 -9.36 12.13
N ALA A 103 42.83 -9.31 13.20
CA ALA A 103 43.24 -9.63 14.57
C ALA A 103 43.11 -11.13 14.91
N ALA A 104 42.14 -11.83 14.31
CA ALA A 104 41.94 -13.28 14.44
C ALA A 104 42.84 -14.04 13.44
N GLY A 105 44.16 -13.86 13.56
CA GLY A 105 45.19 -14.39 12.67
C GLY A 105 44.86 -15.69 11.93
N GLY A 106 44.67 -15.57 10.62
CA GLY A 106 44.65 -16.68 9.68
C GLY A 106 45.68 -16.43 8.60
N ASN A 107 46.77 -17.20 8.65
CA ASN A 107 47.90 -17.22 7.72
C ASN A 107 47.51 -16.93 6.25
N LYS A 108 48.01 -15.83 5.70
CA LYS A 108 48.26 -15.74 4.25
C LYS A 108 49.63 -16.32 3.99
N ILE A 109 49.65 -17.62 3.69
CA ILE A 109 50.72 -18.27 2.96
C ILE A 109 50.90 -17.50 1.63
N LYS A 110 52.09 -16.96 1.42
CA LYS A 110 52.60 -16.64 0.08
C LYS A 110 52.81 -17.97 -0.63
N ILE A 111 52.14 -18.19 -1.75
CA ILE A 111 52.62 -19.10 -2.79
C ILE A 111 52.68 -18.26 -4.06
N GLU A 112 53.88 -18.27 -4.62
CA GLU A 112 54.32 -17.64 -5.84
C GLU A 112 53.60 -18.26 -7.04
N ASP A 113 53.58 -17.50 -8.13
CA ASP A 113 53.09 -17.91 -9.44
C ASP A 113 53.78 -19.22 -9.89
N GLU A 114 53.00 -20.25 -10.22
CA GLU A 114 53.15 -21.08 -11.43
C GLU A 114 52.00 -22.11 -11.50
N ASP A 115 51.56 -22.38 -12.74
CA ASP A 115 50.68 -23.47 -13.19
C ASP A 115 49.24 -23.57 -12.67
N THR A 116 48.30 -23.27 -13.57
CA THR A 116 46.87 -23.56 -13.44
C THR A 116 46.54 -25.02 -13.82
N PRO A 117 46.15 -25.90 -12.88
CA PRO A 117 45.30 -27.03 -13.21
C PRO A 117 43.83 -26.58 -13.12
N LYS A 118 43.10 -26.76 -14.21
CA LYS A 118 41.69 -26.41 -14.36
C LYS A 118 40.82 -27.24 -13.41
N VAL A 119 40.61 -26.77 -12.18
CA VAL A 119 39.61 -27.33 -11.26
C VAL A 119 38.23 -27.19 -11.93
N PRO A 120 37.50 -28.29 -12.19
CA PRO A 120 36.16 -28.19 -12.74
C PRO A 120 35.28 -27.51 -11.69
N LYS A 121 34.80 -26.30 -12.01
CA LYS A 121 33.85 -25.57 -11.18
C LYS A 121 32.66 -26.50 -10.91
N PRO A 122 32.32 -26.81 -9.63
CA PRO A 122 31.14 -27.63 -9.36
C PRO A 122 29.94 -26.93 -9.96
N LYS A 123 29.19 -27.65 -10.80
CA LYS A 123 27.98 -27.12 -11.42
C LYS A 123 27.04 -26.68 -10.29
N PRO A 124 26.41 -25.49 -10.39
CA PRO A 124 25.45 -25.06 -9.39
C PRO A 124 24.36 -26.11 -9.25
N VAL A 125 24.18 -26.62 -8.04
CA VAL A 125 23.10 -27.55 -7.72
C VAL A 125 21.83 -26.72 -7.58
N PHE A 126 20.85 -27.01 -8.43
CA PHE A 126 19.55 -26.38 -8.40
C PHE A 126 18.55 -27.30 -7.71
N ASN A 127 17.72 -26.73 -6.84
CA ASN A 127 16.56 -27.42 -6.26
C ASN A 127 15.54 -27.79 -7.34
N SER A 128 14.52 -28.58 -6.97
CA SER A 128 13.33 -28.85 -7.80
C SER A 128 12.62 -27.57 -8.26
N GLU A 129 12.76 -26.47 -7.51
CA GLU A 129 12.24 -25.14 -7.85
C GLU A 129 13.17 -24.30 -8.76
N GLY A 130 14.31 -24.83 -9.21
CA GLY A 130 15.27 -24.11 -10.06
C GLY A 130 16.07 -23.02 -9.34
N LYS A 131 16.12 -23.06 -8.00
CA LYS A 131 16.93 -22.14 -7.17
C LYS A 131 18.28 -22.77 -6.84
N MET A 132 19.34 -21.98 -6.92
CA MET A 132 20.69 -22.43 -6.56
C MET A 132 20.79 -22.64 -5.04
N VAL A 133 21.17 -23.84 -4.62
CA VAL A 133 21.34 -24.18 -3.20
C VAL A 133 22.75 -24.68 -2.95
N PHE A 134 23.32 -24.18 -1.85
CA PHE A 134 24.70 -24.44 -1.43
C PHE A 134 24.82 -25.62 -0.44
N SER A 135 23.69 -26.25 -0.10
CA SER A 135 23.57 -27.39 0.82
C SER A 135 23.35 -28.69 0.03
N LYS A 136 23.86 -29.82 0.55
CA LYS A 136 23.63 -31.17 -0.02
C LYS A 136 22.18 -31.64 0.16
N PHE A 137 21.45 -31.05 1.11
CA PHE A 137 20.06 -31.35 1.41
C PHE A 137 19.14 -30.21 0.97
N ASP A 138 18.03 -30.56 0.32
CA ASP A 138 16.99 -29.63 -0.09
C ASP A 138 15.87 -29.59 0.97
N PHE A 139 15.78 -28.49 1.70
CA PHE A 139 14.72 -28.25 2.69
C PHE A 139 13.52 -27.47 2.12
N SER A 140 13.48 -27.21 0.81
CA SER A 140 12.44 -26.36 0.21
C SER A 140 11.03 -26.97 0.27
N GLU A 141 10.92 -28.29 0.44
CA GLU A 141 9.62 -28.98 0.54
C GLU A 141 9.09 -29.09 1.98
N ILE A 142 9.96 -28.93 2.99
CA ILE A 142 9.60 -29.07 4.40
C ILE A 142 8.99 -27.74 4.90
N GLY A 143 7.66 -27.64 4.83
CA GLY A 143 6.89 -26.56 5.44
C GLY A 143 6.27 -25.54 4.48
N VAL A 144 6.46 -25.69 3.16
CA VAL A 144 5.80 -24.82 2.18
C VAL A 144 4.38 -25.33 1.92
N LYS A 145 3.41 -24.79 2.67
CA LYS A 145 1.99 -24.91 2.31
C LYS A 145 1.82 -24.38 0.88
N LYS A 146 1.58 -25.26 -0.09
CA LYS A 146 1.28 -24.90 -1.49
C LYS A 146 0.15 -23.88 -1.48
N LYS A 147 0.46 -22.62 -1.82
CA LYS A 147 -0.55 -21.56 -1.85
C LYS A 147 -1.49 -21.88 -3.01
N LEU A 148 -2.75 -22.15 -2.70
CA LEU A 148 -3.75 -22.32 -3.75
C LEU A 148 -3.74 -21.09 -4.67
N PRO A 149 -3.86 -21.29 -5.99
CA PRO A 149 -3.90 -20.19 -6.94
C PRO A 149 -5.02 -19.23 -6.54
N LYS A 150 -4.73 -17.93 -6.53
CA LYS A 150 -5.74 -16.90 -6.24
C LYS A 150 -6.84 -17.00 -7.30
N SER A 151 -8.03 -17.40 -6.88
CA SER A 151 -9.18 -17.49 -7.77
C SER A 151 -9.53 -16.11 -8.35
N ASP A 152 -9.74 -16.07 -9.66
CA ASP A 152 -10.11 -14.86 -10.39
C ASP A 152 -11.57 -14.49 -10.12
N PRO A 153 -11.88 -13.24 -9.73
CA PRO A 153 -13.24 -12.86 -9.37
C PRO A 153 -14.22 -12.96 -10.55
N LYS A 154 -13.73 -12.87 -11.80
CA LYS A 154 -14.53 -13.10 -13.00
C LYS A 154 -14.93 -14.57 -13.14
N LYS A 155 -13.99 -15.49 -12.94
CA LYS A 155 -14.24 -16.94 -12.98
C LYS A 155 -15.19 -17.35 -11.85
N MET A 156 -15.01 -16.80 -10.64
CA MET A 156 -15.93 -17.05 -9.52
C MET A 156 -17.35 -16.58 -9.82
N LEU A 157 -17.51 -15.40 -10.44
CA LEU A 157 -18.83 -14.92 -10.84
C LEU A 157 -19.49 -15.83 -11.88
N GLN A 158 -18.71 -16.29 -12.87
CA GLN A 158 -19.19 -17.22 -13.89
C GLN A 158 -19.59 -18.58 -13.29
N GLN A 159 -18.80 -19.11 -12.34
CA GLN A 159 -19.14 -20.35 -11.63
C GLN A 159 -20.45 -20.21 -10.85
N LEU A 160 -20.67 -19.08 -10.17
CA LEU A 160 -21.92 -18.82 -9.46
C LEU A 160 -23.10 -18.71 -10.43
N GLN A 161 -22.92 -18.09 -11.60
CA GLN A 161 -23.95 -18.01 -12.64
C GLN A 161 -24.31 -19.40 -13.16
N GLN A 162 -23.31 -20.20 -13.53
CA GLN A 162 -23.51 -21.58 -13.99
C GLN A 162 -24.20 -22.45 -12.93
N LYS A 163 -23.83 -22.31 -11.65
CA LYS A 163 -24.52 -23.01 -10.56
C LYS A 163 -26.00 -22.63 -10.47
N LYS A 164 -26.31 -21.33 -10.58
CA LYS A 164 -27.69 -20.83 -10.57
C LYS A 164 -28.48 -21.32 -11.78
N GLU A 165 -27.87 -21.32 -12.97
CA GLU A 165 -28.49 -21.83 -14.20
C GLU A 165 -28.80 -23.31 -14.09
N LYS A 166 -27.87 -24.12 -13.58
CA LYS A 166 -28.10 -25.56 -13.34
C LYS A 166 -29.24 -25.82 -12.36
N LEU A 167 -29.33 -25.05 -11.27
CA LEU A 167 -30.44 -25.18 -10.32
C LEU A 167 -31.77 -24.82 -10.97
N LYS A 168 -31.81 -23.74 -11.78
CA LYS A 168 -33.02 -23.37 -12.53
C LYS A 168 -33.43 -24.42 -13.56
N GLN A 169 -32.48 -24.98 -14.30
CA GLN A 169 -32.76 -26.04 -15.28
C GLN A 169 -33.37 -27.28 -14.62
N LEU A 170 -32.90 -27.66 -13.43
CA LEU A 170 -33.47 -28.79 -12.66
C LEU A 170 -34.87 -28.47 -12.11
N GLU A 171 -35.11 -27.23 -11.70
CA GLU A 171 -36.44 -26.77 -11.28
C GLU A 171 -37.43 -26.76 -12.45
N GLU A 172 -36.99 -26.33 -13.63
CA GLU A 172 -37.77 -26.28 -14.88
C GLU A 172 -38.07 -27.69 -15.42
N SER A 173 -37.14 -28.64 -15.28
CA SER A 173 -37.33 -30.04 -15.71
C SER A 173 -38.24 -30.87 -14.78
N GLY A 174 -38.76 -30.28 -13.70
CA GLY A 174 -39.68 -30.94 -12.75
C GLY A 174 -39.01 -31.71 -11.62
N ASP A 175 -37.67 -31.78 -11.58
CA ASP A 175 -36.87 -32.49 -10.58
C ASP A 175 -36.62 -31.62 -9.33
N LYS A 176 -37.70 -31.13 -8.70
CA LYS A 176 -37.61 -30.20 -7.55
C LYS A 176 -36.86 -30.80 -6.34
N GLU A 177 -37.10 -32.07 -6.05
CA GLU A 177 -36.47 -32.78 -4.94
C GLU A 177 -34.94 -32.85 -5.10
N LYS A 178 -34.46 -33.16 -6.32
CA LYS A 178 -33.01 -33.15 -6.62
C LYS A 178 -32.41 -31.75 -6.52
N ALA A 179 -33.15 -30.71 -6.91
CA ALA A 179 -32.70 -29.33 -6.79
C ALA A 179 -32.59 -28.90 -5.31
N GLU A 180 -33.52 -29.32 -4.46
CA GLU A 180 -33.50 -29.08 -3.02
C GLU A 180 -32.33 -29.80 -2.35
N GLU A 181 -32.14 -31.10 -2.64
CA GLU A 181 -30.97 -31.84 -2.14
C GLU A 181 -29.64 -31.17 -2.53
N MET A 182 -29.53 -30.67 -3.76
CA MET A 182 -28.33 -29.99 -4.24
C MET A 182 -28.08 -28.67 -3.49
N LYS A 183 -29.15 -27.90 -3.20
CA LYS A 183 -29.05 -26.68 -2.39
C LYS A 183 -28.62 -27.00 -0.96
N GLU A 184 -29.18 -28.03 -0.35
CA GLU A 184 -28.82 -28.47 1.00
C GLU A 184 -27.37 -28.94 1.05
N LYS A 185 -26.95 -29.79 0.11
CA LYS A 185 -25.56 -30.27 -0.01
C LYS A 185 -24.59 -29.09 -0.15
N ASP A 186 -24.91 -28.09 -0.97
CA ASP A 186 -24.07 -26.89 -1.12
C ASP A 186 -24.07 -26.00 0.14
N ALA A 187 -25.20 -25.90 0.85
CA ALA A 187 -25.30 -25.18 2.12
C ALA A 187 -24.43 -25.83 3.20
N TRP A 188 -24.52 -27.16 3.38
CA TRP A 188 -23.70 -27.90 4.33
C TRP A 188 -22.21 -27.83 4.01
N LYS A 189 -21.83 -27.93 2.74
CA LYS A 189 -20.44 -27.72 2.30
C LYS A 189 -19.95 -26.31 2.65
N SER A 190 -20.77 -25.28 2.48
CA SER A 190 -20.43 -23.90 2.83
C SER A 190 -20.24 -23.74 4.34
N VAL A 191 -21.11 -24.34 5.15
CA VAL A 191 -20.99 -24.31 6.62
C VAL A 191 -19.72 -25.02 7.09
N LEU A 192 -19.43 -26.21 6.55
CA LEU A 192 -18.23 -26.99 6.89
C LEU A 192 -16.95 -26.22 6.51
N ALA A 193 -16.90 -25.65 5.30
CA ALA A 193 -15.75 -24.86 4.86
C ALA A 193 -15.59 -23.55 5.66
N LYS A 194 -16.68 -22.92 6.12
CA LYS A 194 -16.59 -21.78 7.06
C LYS A 194 -16.04 -22.23 8.42
N ALA A 195 -16.48 -23.37 8.93
CA ALA A 195 -16.02 -23.94 10.21
C ALA A 195 -14.54 -24.33 10.17
N SER A 196 -14.04 -24.83 9.02
CA SER A 196 -12.61 -25.11 8.82
C SER A 196 -11.75 -23.84 8.71
N GLY A 197 -12.36 -22.66 8.65
CA GLY A 197 -11.69 -21.37 8.54
C GLY A 197 -11.45 -20.90 7.10
N GLU A 198 -12.03 -21.57 6.11
CA GLU A 198 -11.93 -21.16 4.71
C GLU A 198 -12.82 -19.93 4.42
N LYS A 199 -12.25 -18.93 3.75
CA LYS A 199 -12.95 -17.69 3.38
C LYS A 199 -13.71 -17.86 2.07
N ILE A 200 -14.97 -18.26 2.19
CA ILE A 200 -15.90 -18.42 1.08
C ILE A 200 -16.33 -17.05 0.52
N LYS A 201 -16.39 -16.90 -0.81
CA LYS A 201 -16.72 -15.63 -1.49
C LYS A 201 -17.80 -15.84 -2.55
N ASP A 202 -19.01 -16.14 -2.08
CA ASP A 202 -20.12 -16.54 -2.96
C ASP A 202 -21.07 -15.38 -3.32
N ASP A 203 -20.80 -14.16 -2.80
CA ASP A 203 -21.66 -13.00 -3.03
C ASP A 203 -21.46 -12.39 -4.42
N PRO A 204 -22.46 -12.47 -5.33
CA PRO A 204 -22.31 -12.01 -6.71
C PRO A 204 -22.11 -10.48 -6.79
N GLU A 205 -22.74 -9.72 -5.89
CA GLU A 205 -22.60 -8.26 -5.85
C GLU A 205 -21.20 -7.83 -5.43
N LEU A 206 -20.62 -8.47 -4.42
CA LEU A 206 -19.27 -8.18 -3.97
C LEU A 206 -18.24 -8.56 -5.02
N LEU A 207 -18.44 -9.67 -5.74
CA LEU A 207 -17.60 -10.05 -6.87
C LEU A 207 -17.67 -9.01 -7.99
N LYS A 208 -18.86 -8.55 -8.37
CA LYS A 208 -19.05 -7.47 -9.36
C LYS A 208 -18.35 -6.17 -8.91
N ARG A 209 -18.50 -5.76 -7.64
CA ARG A 209 -17.81 -4.58 -7.08
C ARG A 209 -16.29 -4.75 -7.10
N THR A 210 -15.80 -5.95 -6.80
CA THR A 210 -14.36 -6.27 -6.84
C THR A 210 -13.81 -6.17 -8.25
N ILE A 211 -14.53 -6.69 -9.25
CA ILE A 211 -14.16 -6.56 -10.66
C ILE A 211 -14.10 -5.08 -11.05
N LYS A 212 -15.14 -4.30 -10.75
CA LYS A 212 -15.17 -2.85 -11.02
C LYS A 212 -13.99 -2.11 -10.39
N ARG A 213 -13.65 -2.42 -9.13
CA ARG A 213 -12.51 -1.81 -8.43
C ARG A 213 -11.18 -2.15 -9.12
N LYS A 214 -10.98 -3.42 -9.52
CA LYS A 214 -9.78 -3.84 -10.27
C LYS A 214 -9.69 -3.11 -11.62
N ASP A 215 -10.80 -2.97 -12.32
CA ASP A 215 -10.83 -2.28 -13.62
C ASP A 215 -10.57 -0.78 -13.46
N GLN A 216 -11.12 -0.12 -12.43
CA GLN A 216 -10.80 1.27 -12.10
C GLN A 216 -9.33 1.45 -11.75
N GLN A 217 -8.74 0.53 -10.98
CA GLN A 217 -7.32 0.57 -10.65
C GLN A 217 -6.46 0.46 -11.92
N LYS A 218 -6.80 -0.44 -12.84
CA LYS A 218 -6.14 -0.57 -14.14
C LYS A 218 -6.26 0.71 -14.98
N LYS A 219 -7.46 1.27 -15.08
CA LYS A 219 -7.71 2.55 -15.80
C LYS A 219 -6.86 3.69 -15.22
N HIS A 220 -6.81 3.81 -13.90
CA HIS A 220 -6.01 4.83 -13.24
C HIS A 220 -4.50 4.64 -13.45
N SER A 221 -4.02 3.39 -13.38
CA SER A 221 -2.62 3.07 -13.70
C SER A 221 -2.28 3.38 -15.15
N ALA A 222 -3.17 3.06 -16.10
CA ALA A 222 -3.00 3.39 -17.51
C ALA A 222 -2.94 4.90 -17.75
N LYS A 223 -3.87 5.68 -17.16
CA LYS A 223 -3.85 7.15 -17.22
C LYS A 223 -2.54 7.72 -16.67
N LYS A 224 -2.05 7.22 -15.53
CA LYS A 224 -0.77 7.64 -14.95
C LYS A 224 0.41 7.31 -15.85
N TRP A 225 0.38 6.16 -16.52
CA TRP A 225 1.43 5.77 -17.45
C TRP A 225 1.45 6.67 -18.68
N ASN A 226 0.29 6.94 -19.28
CA ASN A 226 0.16 7.84 -20.41
C ASN A 226 0.63 9.26 -20.07
N SER A 227 0.21 9.80 -18.92
CA SER A 227 0.67 11.11 -18.45
C SER A 227 2.19 11.17 -18.25
N ARG A 228 2.82 10.07 -17.81
CA ARG A 228 4.29 10.00 -17.71
C ARG A 228 4.94 10.03 -19.10
N ILE A 229 4.41 9.30 -20.06
CA ILE A 229 4.91 9.30 -21.44
C ILE A 229 4.79 10.71 -22.04
N GLU A 230 3.62 11.33 -21.92
CA GLU A 230 3.38 12.70 -22.39
C GLU A 230 4.34 13.70 -21.76
N ASN A 231 4.56 13.62 -20.44
CA ASN A 231 5.51 14.50 -19.76
C ASN A 231 6.95 14.30 -20.25
N VAL A 232 7.36 13.05 -20.51
CA VAL A 232 8.69 12.76 -21.08
C VAL A 232 8.79 13.35 -22.49
N GLN A 233 7.78 13.14 -23.34
CA GLN A 233 7.77 13.68 -24.70
C GLN A 233 7.82 15.22 -24.70
N LYS A 234 7.00 15.88 -23.88
CA LYS A 234 7.02 17.34 -23.70
C LYS A 234 8.40 17.82 -23.24
N SER A 235 9.00 17.18 -22.23
CA SER A 235 10.33 17.56 -21.75
C SER A 235 11.42 17.43 -22.82
N LEU A 236 11.30 16.43 -23.71
CA LEU A 236 12.21 16.24 -24.83
C LEU A 236 12.01 17.32 -25.89
N GLN A 237 10.75 17.62 -26.25
CA GLN A 237 10.38 18.68 -27.20
C GLN A 237 10.86 20.04 -26.71
N GLU A 238 10.54 20.43 -25.48
CA GLU A 238 10.98 21.70 -24.88
C GLU A 238 12.51 21.84 -24.89
N ARG A 239 13.24 20.76 -24.64
CA ARG A 239 14.72 20.79 -24.68
C ARG A 239 15.22 20.99 -26.10
N GLN A 240 14.58 20.36 -27.08
CA GLN A 240 14.94 20.48 -28.48
C GLN A 240 14.60 21.87 -29.04
N GLU A 241 13.42 22.42 -28.70
CA GLU A 241 13.00 23.78 -29.04
C GLU A 241 13.97 24.81 -28.47
N LYS A 242 14.29 24.72 -27.17
CA LYS A 242 15.32 25.59 -26.55
C LYS A 242 16.67 25.50 -27.26
N ARG A 243 17.07 24.32 -27.74
CA ARG A 243 18.31 24.15 -28.51
C ARG A 243 18.21 24.85 -29.86
N GLN A 244 17.10 24.67 -30.58
CA GLN A 244 16.85 25.30 -31.88
C GLN A 244 16.82 26.83 -31.74
N GLU A 245 16.10 27.37 -30.76
CA GLU A 245 16.06 28.80 -30.45
C GLU A 245 17.45 29.37 -30.17
N ASN A 246 18.24 28.71 -29.33
CA ASN A 246 19.61 29.13 -29.04
C ASN A 246 20.51 29.10 -30.28
N ILE A 247 20.37 28.10 -31.15
CA ILE A 247 21.11 28.03 -32.42
C ILE A 247 20.68 29.18 -33.34
N MET A 248 19.38 29.45 -33.45
CA MET A 248 18.85 30.53 -34.27
C MET A 248 19.30 31.90 -33.75
N LYS A 249 19.27 32.10 -32.42
CA LYS A 249 19.78 33.30 -31.77
C LYS A 249 21.27 33.50 -32.09
N ARG A 250 22.11 32.47 -31.93
CA ARG A 250 23.54 32.53 -32.31
C ARG A 250 23.75 32.85 -33.79
N LYS A 251 22.93 32.28 -34.69
CA LYS A 251 22.99 32.59 -36.14
C LYS A 251 22.65 34.06 -36.41
N LYS A 252 21.59 34.59 -35.79
CA LYS A 252 21.17 36.00 -35.89
C LYS A 252 22.25 36.94 -35.34
N GLU A 253 22.78 36.65 -34.16
CA GLU A 253 23.86 37.43 -33.53
C GLU A 253 25.13 37.46 -34.39
N LYS A 254 25.53 36.32 -35.00
CA LYS A 254 26.65 36.28 -35.95
C LYS A 254 26.42 37.19 -37.16
N LYS A 255 25.21 37.17 -37.74
CA LYS A 255 24.85 38.06 -38.86
C LYS A 255 24.86 39.53 -38.43
N ALA A 256 24.23 39.85 -37.30
CA ALA A 256 24.20 41.20 -36.75
C ALA A 256 25.61 41.73 -36.42
N ASN A 257 26.48 40.91 -35.84
CA ASN A 257 27.87 41.30 -35.55
C ASN A 257 28.69 41.52 -36.83
N LYS A 258 28.45 40.75 -37.90
CA LYS A 258 29.06 41.00 -39.21
C LYS A 258 28.62 42.35 -39.77
N LEU A 259 27.31 42.64 -39.74
CA LEU A 259 26.76 43.93 -40.17
C LEU A 259 27.33 45.10 -39.36
N LYS A 260 27.37 44.99 -38.02
CA LYS A 260 27.97 46.00 -37.13
C LYS A 260 29.45 46.24 -37.44
N LYS A 261 30.23 45.18 -37.72
CA LYS A 261 31.65 45.31 -38.09
C LYS A 261 31.83 45.97 -39.46
N ALA A 262 30.97 45.68 -40.43
CA ALA A 262 31.00 46.32 -41.75
C ALA A 262 30.67 47.81 -41.66
N ALA A 263 29.63 48.17 -40.89
CA ALA A 263 29.25 49.55 -40.64
C ALA A 263 30.36 50.36 -39.96
N LYS A 264 31.03 49.80 -38.93
CA LYS A 264 32.19 50.44 -38.27
C LYS A 264 33.38 50.68 -39.22
N LYS A 265 33.50 49.91 -40.30
CA LYS A 265 34.55 50.07 -41.31
C LYS A 265 34.13 50.98 -42.48
N GLY A 266 32.98 51.65 -42.38
CA GLY A 266 32.46 52.52 -43.44
C GLY A 266 31.90 51.77 -44.66
N ARG A 267 31.89 50.42 -44.67
CA ARG A 267 31.19 49.61 -45.68
C ARG A 267 29.74 49.42 -45.26
N VAL A 268 28.95 50.49 -45.38
CA VAL A 268 27.49 50.43 -45.20
C VAL A 268 26.87 50.17 -46.57
N ILE A 269 26.26 49.00 -46.76
CA ILE A 269 25.41 48.74 -47.94
C ILE A 269 24.05 49.34 -47.60
N SER A 270 23.75 50.54 -48.13
CA SER A 270 22.41 51.11 -48.07
C SER A 270 21.48 50.26 -48.94
N GLY A 271 20.60 49.46 -48.34
CA GLY A 271 19.57 48.75 -49.11
C GLY A 271 19.16 47.35 -48.64
N PHE A 272 19.62 46.86 -47.49
CA PHE A 272 19.11 45.60 -46.93
C PHE A 272 18.42 45.85 -45.59
N ASN A 273 17.16 46.28 -45.67
CA ASN A 273 16.18 46.19 -44.57
C ASN A 273 15.32 44.95 -44.78
#